data_AF-F3PUI9-F1
#
_entry.id   AF-F3PUI9-F1
#
_cell.length_a   1.000
_cell.length_b   1.000
_cell.length_c   1.000
_cell.angle_alpha   90.00
_cell.angle_beta   90.00
_cell.angle_gamma   90.00
#
_symmetry.space_group_name_H-M   'P 1'
#
loop_
_entity.id
_entity.type
_entity.pdbx_description
1 polymer ?
#
loop_
_entity_poly.entity_id
_entity_poly.type
_entity_poly.pdbx_seq_one_letter_code
_entity_poly.pdbx_strand_id
1 'polypeptide(L)' 'MDVNYKILDTQRIITYISASSNEVSVEDIILYSGADKFRVYPALFELEQSGWLEVVKREELGAPSIVRKKRNED' A
#
# COMPACT_ATOMS: atom_id res chain seq x y z
N MET A 1 10.45 -23.97 5.76
CA MET A 1 9.82 -22.84 6.46
C MET A 1 9.15 -22.00 5.40
N ASP A 2 7.82 -21.96 5.38
CA ASP A 2 7.07 -21.07 4.49
C ASP A 2 7.30 -19.66 5.02
N VAL A 3 8.30 -18.96 4.46
CA VAL A 3 8.43 -17.53 4.69
C VAL A 3 7.14 -16.95 4.14
N ASN A 4 6.29 -16.45 5.03
CA ASN A 4 4.99 -15.93 4.63
C ASN A 4 5.22 -14.58 3.97
N TYR A 5 5.62 -14.62 2.70
CA TYR A 5 6.03 -13.46 1.92
C TYR A 5 4.93 -12.40 1.91
N LYS A 6 3.65 -12.82 1.96
CA LYS A 6 2.51 -11.91 2.11
C LYS A 6 2.68 -11.01 3.35
N ILE A 7 2.97 -11.59 4.52
CA ILE A 7 3.11 -10.83 5.78
C ILE A 7 4.29 -9.86 5.68
N LEU A 8 5.42 -10.32 5.16
CA LEU A 8 6.62 -9.50 5.01
C LEU A 8 6.38 -8.32 4.05
N ASP A 9 5.77 -8.59 2.90
CA ASP A 9 5.44 -7.59 1.87
C ASP A 9 4.47 -6.55 2.46
N THR A 10 3.39 -6.98 3.13
CA THR A 10 2.44 -6.08 3.79
C THR A 10 3.10 -5.21 4.87
N GLN A 11 3.98 -5.78 5.71
CA GLN A 11 4.69 -5.01 6.75
C GLN A 11 5.59 -3.93 6.14
N ARG A 12 6.31 -4.23 5.04
CA ARG A 12 7.13 -3.24 4.33
C ARG A 12 6.30 -2.11 3.74
N ILE A 13 5.17 -2.44 3.11
CA ILE A 13 4.23 -1.47 2.56
C ILE A 13 3.70 -0.55 3.68
N ILE A 14 3.23 -1.12 4.79
CA ILE A 14 2.72 -0.36 5.95
C ILE A 14 3.80 0.55 6.53
N THR A 15 5.03 0.05 6.66
CA THR A 15 6.17 0.80 7.20
C THR A 15 6.49 2.00 6.30
N TYR A 16 6.56 1.78 4.99
CA TYR A 16 6.84 2.85 4.03
C TYR A 16 5.74 3.92 4.04
N ILE A 17 4.47 3.51 3.97
CA ILE A 17 3.34 4.45 3.98
C ILE A 17 3.25 5.21 5.31
N SER A 18 3.56 4.56 6.45
CA SER A 18 3.56 5.24 7.75
C SER A 18 4.73 6.19 7.96
N ALA A 19 5.87 5.94 7.30
CA ALA A 19 7.01 6.85 7.33
C ALA A 19 6.74 8.13 6.52
N SER A 20 5.86 8.03 5.53
CA SER A 20 5.41 9.17 4.73
C SER A 20 4.29 9.94 5.43
N SER A 21 4.50 11.24 5.70
CA SER A 21 3.44 12.14 6.20
C SER A 21 2.46 12.60 5.12
N ASN A 22 2.70 12.21 3.86
CA ASN A 22 2.00 12.66 2.67
C ASN A 22 1.55 11.47 1.80
N GLU A 23 0.97 11.83 0.67
CA GLU A 23 0.61 10.94 -0.42
C GLU A 23 1.85 10.23 -0.98
N VAL A 24 1.72 8.94 -1.25
CA VAL A 24 2.78 8.08 -1.80
C VAL A 24 2.29 7.38 -3.06
N SER A 25 3.18 7.30 -4.05
CA SER A 25 2.91 6.61 -5.31
C SER A 25 2.99 5.11 -5.12
N VAL A 26 2.13 4.36 -5.79
CA VAL A 26 2.20 2.89 -5.80
C VAL A 26 3.49 2.38 -6.44
N GLU A 27 4.03 3.10 -7.43
CA GLU A 27 5.35 2.80 -8.02
C GLU A 27 6.48 2.86 -6.98
N ASP A 28 6.49 3.88 -6.12
CA ASP A 28 7.48 4.00 -5.05
C ASP A 28 7.34 2.88 -4.01
N ILE A 29 6.09 2.49 -3.70
CA ILE A 29 5.81 1.36 -2.80
C ILE A 29 6.35 0.04 -3.38
N ILE A 30 6.16 -0.20 -4.68
CA ILE A 30 6.68 -1.38 -5.38
C ILE A 30 8.22 -1.38 -5.31
N LEU A 31 8.85 -0.25 -5.63
CA LEU A 31 10.31 -0.12 -5.61
C LEU A 31 10.89 -0.34 -4.20
N TYR A 32 10.26 0.25 -3.18
CA TYR A 32 10.75 0.18 -1.80
C TYR A 32 10.50 -1.17 -1.15
N SER A 33 9.32 -1.75 -1.36
CA SER A 33 8.98 -3.06 -0.78
C SER A 33 9.80 -4.19 -1.41
N GLY A 34 10.25 -4.02 -2.66
CA GLY A 34 10.87 -5.07 -3.47
C GLY A 34 9.88 -6.17 -3.84
N ALA A 35 8.59 -5.94 -3.63
CA ALA A 35 7.52 -6.87 -3.94
C ALA A 35 7.00 -6.61 -5.35
N ASP A 36 6.59 -7.69 -6.01
CA ASP A 36 6.00 -7.60 -7.34
C ASP A 36 4.65 -6.85 -7.30
N LYS A 37 4.30 -6.17 -8.38
CA LYS A 37 3.07 -5.36 -8.46
C LYS A 37 1.82 -6.18 -8.09
N PHE A 38 1.79 -7.45 -8.49
CA PHE A 38 0.68 -8.37 -8.22
C PHE A 38 0.51 -8.73 -6.74
N ARG A 39 1.50 -8.43 -5.89
CA ARG A 39 1.40 -8.56 -4.43
C ARG A 39 1.07 -7.25 -3.75
N VAL A 40 1.60 -6.14 -4.28
CA VAL A 40 1.34 -4.80 -3.76
C VAL A 40 -0.13 -4.41 -3.94
N TYR A 41 -0.70 -4.61 -5.13
CA TYR A 41 -2.09 -4.21 -5.38
C TYR A 41 -3.11 -4.89 -4.45
N PRO A 42 -3.08 -6.24 -4.26
CA PRO A 42 -3.96 -6.90 -3.29
C PRO A 42 -3.74 -6.40 -1.85
N ALA A 43 -2.49 -6.19 -1.44
CA ALA A 43 -2.20 -5.69 -0.10
C ALA A 43 -2.75 -4.29 0.14
N LEU A 44 -2.62 -3.39 -0.85
CA LEU A 44 -3.21 -2.05 -0.78
C LEU A 44 -4.74 -2.09 -0.74
N PHE A 45 -5.34 -3.00 -1.50
CA PHE A 45 -6.80 -3.20 -1.49
C PHE A 45 -7.30 -3.71 -0.14
N GLU A 46 -6.62 -4.67 0.48
CA GLU A 46 -6.93 -5.15 1.84
C GLU A 46 -6.82 -4.01 2.87
N LEU A 47 -5.81 -3.15 2.77
CA LEU A 47 -5.62 -1.99 3.65
C LEU A 47 -6.67 -0.89 3.44
N GLU A 48 -7.12 -0.69 2.20
CA GLU A 48 -8.23 0.22 1.87
C GLU A 48 -9.53 -0.30 2.50
N GLN A 49 -9.83 -1.59 2.33
CA GLN A 49 -11.01 -2.23 2.92
C GLN A 49 -11.01 -2.24 4.45
N SER A 50 -9.83 -2.37 5.06
CA SER A 50 -9.70 -2.26 6.52
C SER A 50 -9.81 -0.83 7.05
N GLY A 51 -9.90 0.17 6.16
CA GLY A 51 -9.94 1.58 6.51
C GLY A 51 -8.60 2.13 7.02
N TRP A 52 -7.50 1.40 6.86
CA TRP A 52 -6.17 1.87 7.27
C TRP A 52 -5.55 2.82 6.22
N LEU A 53 -5.91 2.62 4.96
CA LEU A 53 -5.42 3.34 3.80
C LEU A 53 -6.57 4.04 3.06
N GLU A 54 -6.26 5.17 2.45
CA GLU A 54 -7.14 5.86 1.52
C GLU A 54 -6.46 6.00 0.16
N VAL A 55 -7.16 5.63 -0.91
CA VAL A 55 -6.69 5.82 -2.28
C VAL A 55 -7.06 7.23 -2.72
N VAL A 56 -6.05 8.07 -2.93
CA VAL A 56 -6.23 9.46 -3.37
C VAL A 56 -6.48 9.52 -4.86
N LYS A 57 -5.73 8.74 -5.64
CA LYS A 57 -5.81 8.73 -7.09
C LYS A 57 -5.82 7.31 -7.61
N ARG A 58 -6.69 7.06 -8.58
CA ARG A 58 -6.73 5.82 -9.36
C ARG A 58 -6.29 6.09 -10.80
N GLU A 59 -5.68 5.10 -11.41
CA GLU A 59 -5.38 5.08 -12.84
C GLU A 59 -6.66 4.86 -13.66
N GLU A 60 -6.56 4.97 -14.99
CA GLU A 60 -7.67 4.83 -15.93
C GLU A 60 -8.38 3.47 -15.83
N LEU A 61 -7.65 2.43 -15.43
CA LEU A 61 -8.19 1.07 -15.23
C LEU A 61 -8.70 0.82 -13.80
N GLY A 62 -8.75 1.85 -12.95
CA GLY A 62 -9.26 1.78 -11.59
C GLY A 62 -8.27 1.26 -10.54
N ALA A 63 -7.02 0.95 -10.94
CA ALA A 63 -5.95 0.58 -10.03
C ALA A 63 -5.49 1.79 -9.18
N PRO A 64 -5.10 1.62 -7.91
CA PRO A 64 -4.56 2.72 -7.11
C PRO A 64 -3.23 3.19 -7.70
N SER A 65 -3.10 4.51 -7.88
CA SER A 65 -1.89 5.18 -8.35
C SER A 65 -1.20 5.93 -7.21
N ILE A 66 -2.00 6.61 -6.38
CA ILE A 66 -1.53 7.38 -5.23
C ILE A 66 -2.38 7.00 -4.03
N VAL A 67 -1.72 6.69 -2.92
CA VAL A 67 -2.35 6.27 -1.68
C VAL A 67 -1.80 7.08 -0.51
N ARG A 68 -2.54 7.15 0.59
CA ARG A 68 -2.06 7.74 1.84
C ARG A 68 -2.59 6.95 3.02
N LYS A 69 -1.91 7.04 4.16
CA LYS A 69 -2.47 6.54 5.43
C LYS A 69 -3.75 7.30 5.73
N LYS A 70 -4.83 6.58 6.04
CA LYS A 70 -6.07 7.23 6.47
C LYS A 70 -5.81 7.95 7.79
N ARG A 71 -6.16 9.24 7.84
CA ARG A 71 -6.16 9.98 9.10
C ARG A 71 -7.43 9.54 9.83
N ASN A 72 -7.29 8.90 10.98
CA ASN A 72 -8.42 8.71 11.87
C ASN A 72 -8.84 10.11 12.31
N GLU A 73 -9.97 10.59 11.81
CA GLU A 73 -10.68 11.70 12.43
C GLU A 73 -11.31 11.10 13.71
N ASP A 74 -10.65 11.35 14.84
CA ASP A 74 -11.23 11.19 16.20
C ASP A 74 -12.29 12.28 16.43
#